data_AF-A0A9D8S9A6-F1
#
_entry.id   AF-A0A9D8S9A6-F1
#
_cell.length_a   1.000
_cell.length_b   1.000
_cell.length_c   1.000
_cell.angle_alpha   90.00
_cell.angle_beta   90.00
_cell.angle_gamma   90.00
#
_symmetry.space_group_name_H-M   'P 1'
#
loop_
_entity.id
_entity.type
_entity.pdbx_description
1 polymer ?
#
loop_
_entity_poly.entity_id
_entity_poly.type
_entity_poly.pdbx_seq_one_letter_code
_entity_poly.pdbx_strand_id
1 'polypeptide(L)'
;MSEVVTITSKKKKAPFIIGLIVLIFAITGVVSIVNFAVSKLSTGEEETVDYSEYADFLTWVVGVDPAPFSDITNADKDTLRNIAICTLLSDDVKTGDYNVTEDGLIVPAADVEKYYFDMFGADVGIIHASVVGYGYEFTYNAGDNTYTVPLTGVTPPFSVRIESVEKTGGLAVLRVGYVGTNNVEVLPDGTLAPTQPDKYADITIRETETGFNLISVMTVTVGEHG
;
A
#
# COMPACT_ATOMS: atom_id res chain seq x y z
N MET A 1 -14.34 -90.51 38.38
CA MET A 1 -15.06 -89.26 38.05
C MET A 1 -14.00 -88.17 37.96
N SER A 2 -13.93 -87.47 36.82
CA SER A 2 -13.29 -86.17 36.48
C SER A 2 -12.29 -85.50 37.47
N GLU A 3 -11.21 -84.79 37.08
CA GLU A 3 -10.70 -84.40 35.75
C GLU A 3 -9.30 -83.69 35.86
N VAL A 4 -8.40 -84.05 34.94
CA VAL A 4 -7.39 -83.27 34.15
C VAL A 4 -6.75 -81.95 34.69
N VAL A 5 -5.40 -81.97 34.80
CA VAL A 5 -4.33 -81.03 34.33
C VAL A 5 -4.76 -79.60 33.86
N THR A 6 -4.09 -78.46 34.17
CA THR A 6 -2.74 -78.09 33.69
C THR A 6 -2.11 -76.79 34.29
N ILE A 7 -0.77 -76.73 34.23
CA ILE A 7 0.22 -75.64 34.40
C ILE A 7 -0.12 -74.36 33.57
N THR A 8 0.33 -73.12 33.90
CA THR A 8 1.47 -72.44 33.21
C THR A 8 1.85 -71.03 33.74
N SER A 9 3.11 -70.67 33.52
CA SER A 9 3.78 -69.42 33.95
C SER A 9 3.44 -68.17 33.12
N LYS A 10 3.40 -66.99 33.75
CA LYS A 10 3.19 -65.69 33.07
C LYS A 10 4.53 -65.04 32.65
N LYS A 11 4.82 -65.00 31.34
CA LYS A 11 6.03 -64.34 30.77
C LYS A 11 5.89 -62.81 30.68
N LYS A 12 7.00 -62.09 30.88
CA LYS A 12 7.08 -60.61 30.85
C LYS A 12 6.81 -60.06 29.43
N LYS A 13 5.87 -59.10 29.29
CA LYS A 13 5.49 -58.46 27.99
C LYS A 13 5.59 -56.92 28.01
N ALA A 14 6.52 -56.34 28.78
CA ALA A 14 6.64 -54.88 28.92
C ALA A 14 7.33 -54.12 27.75
N PRO A 15 8.49 -54.56 27.19
CA PRO A 15 9.26 -53.71 26.27
C PRO A 15 8.64 -53.56 24.87
N PHE A 16 7.78 -54.50 24.46
CA PHE A 16 7.17 -54.51 23.12
C PHE A 16 6.19 -53.34 22.90
N ILE A 17 5.43 -52.96 23.94
CA ILE A 17 4.42 -51.89 23.86
C ILE A 17 5.11 -50.53 23.68
N ILE A 18 6.23 -50.30 24.36
CA ILE A 18 7.00 -49.04 24.29
C ILE A 18 7.56 -48.85 22.87
N GLY A 19 8.13 -49.90 22.26
CA GLY A 19 8.62 -49.84 20.87
C GLY A 19 7.51 -49.54 19.86
N LEU A 20 6.31 -50.08 20.06
CA LEU A 20 5.15 -49.81 19.21
C LEU A 20 4.70 -48.34 19.30
N ILE A 21 4.69 -47.75 20.50
CA ILE A 21 4.33 -46.34 20.71
C ILE A 21 5.35 -45.42 20.02
N VAL A 22 6.65 -45.68 20.16
CA VAL A 22 7.71 -44.89 19.49
C VAL A 22 7.57 -44.95 17.98
N LEU A 23 7.23 -46.12 17.41
CA LEU A 23 7.01 -46.28 15.97
C LEU A 23 5.81 -45.45 15.47
N ILE A 24 4.71 -45.40 16.22
CA ILE A 24 3.53 -44.59 15.88
C ILE A 24 3.87 -43.10 15.90
N PHE A 25 4.60 -42.62 16.92
CA PHE A 25 5.06 -41.22 16.99
C PHE A 25 6.05 -40.84 15.88
N ALA A 26 6.92 -41.77 15.46
CA ALA A 26 7.82 -41.53 14.34
C ALA A 26 7.04 -41.34 13.02
N ILE A 27 5.99 -42.13 12.79
CA ILE A 27 5.14 -42.03 11.59
C ILE A 27 4.37 -40.71 11.58
N THR A 28 3.74 -40.30 12.70
CA THR A 28 3.06 -38.98 12.76
C THR A 28 4.04 -37.81 12.65
N GLY A 29 5.26 -37.93 13.20
CA GLY A 29 6.31 -36.92 13.02
C GLY A 29 6.70 -36.72 11.54
N VAL A 30 6.88 -37.81 10.78
CA VAL A 30 7.17 -37.72 9.34
C VAL A 30 6.03 -37.08 8.56
N VAL A 31 4.77 -37.44 8.85
CA VAL A 31 3.59 -36.80 8.21
C VAL A 31 3.51 -35.30 8.54
N SER A 32 3.81 -34.90 9.77
CA SER A 32 3.87 -33.48 10.14
C SER A 32 4.99 -32.72 9.41
N ILE A 33 6.17 -33.32 9.22
CA ILE A 33 7.26 -32.70 8.45
C ILE A 33 6.88 -32.54 6.97
N VAL A 34 6.23 -33.53 6.36
CA VAL A 34 5.75 -33.41 4.97
C VAL A 34 4.72 -32.28 4.87
N ASN A 35 3.72 -32.23 5.75
CA ASN A 35 2.71 -31.17 5.75
C ASN A 35 3.32 -29.77 6.00
N PHE A 36 4.39 -29.67 6.80
CA PHE A 36 5.13 -28.42 7.03
C PHE A 36 6.03 -28.03 5.84
N ALA A 37 6.48 -29.00 5.03
CA ALA A 37 7.27 -28.74 3.83
C ALA A 37 6.40 -28.22 2.67
N VAL A 38 5.20 -28.78 2.44
CA VAL A 38 4.27 -28.23 1.42
C VAL A 38 3.68 -26.87 1.81
N SER A 39 3.60 -26.52 3.09
CA SER A 39 3.16 -25.17 3.52
C SER A 39 4.25 -24.08 3.41
N LYS A 40 5.47 -24.44 2.96
CA LYS A 40 6.51 -23.48 2.55
C LYS A 40 6.84 -23.50 1.06
N LEU A 41 6.05 -24.22 0.25
CA LEU A 41 6.08 -24.15 -1.20
C LEU A 41 4.72 -23.70 -1.72
N SER A 42 4.34 -22.47 -1.35
CA SER A 42 3.42 -21.68 -2.17
C SER A 42 4.14 -21.27 -3.46
N THR A 43 4.32 -22.22 -4.38
CA THR A 43 4.13 -21.90 -5.80
C THR A 43 2.63 -21.67 -5.98
N GLY A 44 2.15 -20.58 -5.38
CA GLY A 44 0.78 -20.16 -5.45
C GLY A 44 0.56 -19.54 -6.81
N GLU A 45 -0.46 -20.03 -7.50
CA GLU A 45 -1.24 -19.23 -8.44
C GLU A 45 -1.44 -17.85 -7.80
N GLU A 46 -0.90 -16.79 -8.42
CA GLU A 46 -1.05 -15.44 -7.88
C GLU A 46 -2.53 -15.06 -7.97
N GLU A 47 -3.26 -15.25 -6.86
CA GLU A 47 -4.34 -14.33 -6.53
C GLU A 47 -3.70 -12.95 -6.47
N THR A 48 -3.80 -12.22 -7.58
CA THR A 48 -3.28 -10.86 -7.71
C THR A 48 -4.00 -10.01 -6.68
N VAL A 49 -3.36 -9.78 -5.54
CA VAL A 49 -3.94 -8.99 -4.44
C VAL A 49 -4.26 -7.62 -5.02
N ASP A 50 -5.54 -7.28 -5.01
CA ASP A 50 -5.98 -6.03 -5.59
C ASP A 50 -5.56 -4.87 -4.67
N TYR A 51 -4.60 -4.09 -5.17
CA TYR A 51 -4.09 -2.90 -4.50
C TYR A 51 -4.57 -1.61 -5.19
N SER A 52 -5.57 -1.67 -6.08
CA SER A 52 -6.08 -0.51 -6.84
C SER A 52 -6.47 0.65 -5.95
N GLU A 53 -7.31 0.44 -4.94
CA GLU A 53 -7.75 1.48 -4.00
C GLU A 53 -6.58 2.21 -3.32
N TYR A 54 -5.49 1.48 -3.01
CA TYR A 54 -4.28 2.06 -2.43
C TYR A 54 -3.42 2.80 -3.47
N ALA A 55 -3.31 2.26 -4.67
CA ALA A 55 -2.58 2.89 -5.76
C ALA A 55 -3.24 4.22 -6.16
N ASP A 56 -4.57 4.21 -6.30
CA ASP A 56 -5.38 5.37 -6.65
C ASP A 56 -5.21 6.48 -5.60
N PHE A 57 -5.43 6.18 -4.31
CA PHE A 57 -5.24 7.13 -3.19
C PHE A 57 -3.83 7.72 -3.14
N LEU A 58 -2.80 6.91 -3.45
CA LEU A 58 -1.41 7.34 -3.40
C LEU A 58 -0.92 8.03 -4.68
N THR A 59 -1.75 8.14 -5.73
CA THR A 59 -1.36 8.69 -7.05
C THR A 59 -0.64 10.03 -6.93
N TRP A 60 -1.23 11.01 -6.23
CA TRP A 60 -0.61 12.32 -6.06
C TRP A 60 0.37 12.42 -4.89
N VAL A 61 0.30 11.52 -3.91
CA VAL A 61 1.35 11.40 -2.88
C VAL A 61 2.67 10.98 -3.54
N VAL A 62 2.64 9.98 -4.40
CA VAL A 62 3.79 9.49 -5.18
C VAL A 62 4.15 10.47 -6.30
N GLY A 63 3.17 11.10 -6.95
CA GLY A 63 3.37 12.07 -8.03
C GLY A 63 4.01 13.39 -7.59
N VAL A 64 3.59 13.98 -6.46
CA VAL A 64 4.21 15.20 -5.94
C VAL A 64 5.55 14.91 -5.24
N ASP A 65 5.72 13.68 -4.74
CA ASP A 65 6.95 13.19 -4.11
C ASP A 65 7.40 14.01 -2.88
N PRO A 66 6.64 13.96 -1.76
CA PRO A 66 6.96 14.73 -0.56
C PRO A 66 8.29 14.31 0.07
N ALA A 67 8.95 15.27 0.70
CA ALA A 67 10.07 14.99 1.59
C ALA A 67 9.62 14.05 2.74
N PRO A 68 10.46 13.10 3.21
CA PRO A 68 10.03 12.13 4.21
C PRO A 68 9.58 12.75 5.54
N PHE A 69 8.48 12.24 6.10
CA PHE A 69 7.94 12.63 7.39
C PHE A 69 7.39 11.40 8.14
N SER A 70 7.69 11.31 9.44
CA SER A 70 7.24 10.22 10.30
C SER A 70 5.83 10.39 10.86
N ASP A 71 5.26 11.60 10.75
CA ASP A 71 3.91 11.96 11.17
C ASP A 71 3.44 13.17 10.35
N ILE A 72 2.17 13.18 9.95
CA ILE A 72 1.56 14.18 9.06
C ILE A 72 1.71 15.63 9.57
N THR A 73 1.84 15.85 10.87
CA THR A 73 2.08 17.18 11.46
C THR A 73 3.47 17.74 11.16
N ASN A 74 4.42 16.90 10.76
CA ASN A 74 5.77 17.29 10.34
C ASN A 74 5.92 17.41 8.81
N ALA A 75 4.88 17.10 8.04
CA ALA A 75 4.90 17.24 6.59
C ALA A 75 4.89 18.73 6.19
N ASP A 76 5.49 19.03 5.03
CA ASP A 76 5.42 20.38 4.48
C ASP A 76 3.98 20.69 3.99
N LYS A 77 3.42 21.79 4.49
CA LYS A 77 2.03 22.16 4.23
C LYS A 77 1.79 22.59 2.79
N ASP A 78 2.80 23.15 2.11
CA ASP A 78 2.69 23.56 0.73
C ASP A 78 2.61 22.36 -0.21
N THR A 79 3.41 21.31 0.05
CA THR A 79 3.29 20.03 -0.67
C THR A 79 2.02 19.25 -0.30
N LEU A 80 1.57 19.21 0.97
CA LEU A 80 0.25 18.62 1.29
C LEU A 80 -0.88 19.33 0.55
N ARG A 81 -0.86 20.67 0.48
CA ARG A 81 -1.85 21.46 -0.27
C ARG A 81 -1.81 21.15 -1.76
N ASN A 82 -0.61 21.01 -2.32
CA ASN A 82 -0.44 20.64 -3.72
C ASN A 82 -1.04 19.25 -4.01
N ILE A 83 -0.75 18.25 -3.18
CA ILE A 83 -1.33 16.90 -3.28
C ILE A 83 -2.87 16.98 -3.27
N ALA A 84 -3.47 17.66 -2.29
CA ALA A 84 -4.92 17.77 -2.18
C ALA A 84 -5.59 18.42 -3.41
N ILE A 85 -4.99 19.49 -3.96
CA ILE A 85 -5.51 20.12 -5.18
C ILE A 85 -5.40 19.15 -6.36
N CYS A 86 -4.26 18.49 -6.56
CA CYS A 86 -4.11 17.56 -7.69
C CYS A 86 -5.02 16.32 -7.59
N THR A 87 -5.28 15.80 -6.38
CA THR A 87 -6.27 14.73 -6.14
C THR A 87 -7.68 15.20 -6.51
N LEU A 88 -8.13 16.36 -6.01
CA LEU A 88 -9.42 16.96 -6.38
C LEU A 88 -9.55 17.10 -7.91
N LEU A 89 -8.48 17.55 -8.58
CA LEU A 89 -8.45 17.73 -10.02
C LEU A 89 -8.54 16.41 -10.82
N SER A 90 -8.27 15.28 -10.19
CA SER A 90 -8.30 13.95 -10.82
C SER A 90 -9.61 13.21 -10.53
N ASP A 91 -10.14 13.34 -9.32
CA ASP A 91 -11.32 12.61 -8.86
C ASP A 91 -12.64 13.30 -9.25
N ASP A 92 -12.68 14.64 -9.17
CA ASP A 92 -13.93 15.40 -9.16
C ASP A 92 -14.08 16.46 -10.26
N VAL A 93 -13.06 16.70 -11.09
CA VAL A 93 -13.21 17.60 -12.27
C VAL A 93 -13.91 16.86 -13.40
N LYS A 94 -15.23 16.73 -13.24
CA LYS A 94 -16.15 16.34 -14.31
C LYS A 94 -16.54 17.58 -15.09
N THR A 95 -16.79 17.41 -16.38
CA THR A 95 -17.06 18.51 -17.31
C THR A 95 -18.37 19.24 -16.97
N GLY A 96 -18.27 20.32 -16.19
CA GLY A 96 -19.40 21.20 -15.86
C GLY A 96 -19.48 21.65 -14.39
N ASP A 97 -18.74 21.03 -13.48
CA ASP A 97 -18.89 21.27 -12.04
C ASP A 97 -18.21 22.58 -11.54
N TYR A 98 -17.21 23.07 -12.29
CA TYR A 98 -16.48 24.30 -11.99
C TYR A 98 -16.53 25.31 -13.13
N ASN A 99 -16.42 26.60 -12.81
CA ASN A 99 -16.42 27.66 -13.81
C ASN A 99 -15.10 27.69 -14.60
N VAL A 100 -15.19 27.76 -15.93
CA VAL A 100 -14.04 27.87 -16.83
C VAL A 100 -13.94 29.30 -17.35
N THR A 101 -12.76 29.89 -17.20
CA THR A 101 -12.40 31.25 -17.65
C THR A 101 -11.30 31.22 -18.70
N GLU A 102 -10.91 32.38 -19.25
CA GLU A 102 -9.76 32.47 -20.16
C GLU A 102 -8.43 32.09 -19.46
N ASP A 103 -8.31 32.35 -18.15
CA ASP A 103 -7.12 32.09 -17.35
C ASP A 103 -7.05 30.65 -16.79
N GLY A 104 -8.20 29.96 -16.69
CA GLY A 104 -8.24 28.61 -16.11
C GLY A 104 -9.61 28.17 -15.56
N LEU A 105 -9.60 26.96 -14.98
CA LEU A 105 -10.66 26.42 -14.13
C LEU A 105 -10.63 27.13 -12.77
N ILE A 106 -11.78 27.58 -12.27
CA ILE A 106 -11.89 28.25 -10.97
C ILE A 106 -12.42 27.26 -9.94
N VAL A 107 -11.56 26.84 -9.02
CA VAL A 107 -11.86 25.86 -7.95
C VAL A 107 -12.02 26.59 -6.62
N PRO A 108 -13.16 26.47 -5.91
CA PRO A 108 -13.34 27.02 -4.58
C PRO A 108 -12.34 26.48 -3.56
N ALA A 109 -11.89 27.33 -2.65
CA ALA A 109 -11.00 26.94 -1.55
C ALA A 109 -11.64 25.85 -0.67
N ALA A 110 -12.95 25.93 -0.41
CA ALA A 110 -13.68 24.98 0.43
C ALA A 110 -13.67 23.54 -0.12
N ASP A 111 -13.65 23.35 -1.43
CA ASP A 111 -13.58 22.01 -2.03
C ASP A 111 -12.16 21.43 -1.86
N VAL A 112 -11.14 22.29 -1.98
CA VAL A 112 -9.75 21.92 -1.63
C VAL A 112 -9.60 21.61 -0.14
N GLU A 113 -10.24 22.37 0.76
CA GLU A 113 -10.27 22.07 2.20
C GLU A 113 -10.88 20.69 2.47
N LYS A 114 -12.01 20.36 1.84
CA LYS A 114 -12.65 19.05 1.96
C LYS A 114 -11.69 17.93 1.59
N TYR A 115 -11.11 17.96 0.38
CA TYR A 115 -10.14 16.94 -0.06
C TYR A 115 -8.89 16.89 0.85
N TYR A 116 -8.41 18.04 1.33
CA TYR A 116 -7.29 18.10 2.26
C TYR A 116 -7.60 17.41 3.60
N PHE A 117 -8.77 17.65 4.19
CA PHE A 117 -9.17 17.00 5.44
C PHE A 117 -9.55 15.53 5.25
N ASP A 118 -10.13 15.16 4.10
CA ASP A 118 -10.41 13.76 3.75
C ASP A 118 -9.10 12.96 3.57
N MET A 119 -8.03 13.56 3.03
CA MET A 119 -6.72 12.92 2.87
C MET A 119 -5.82 12.95 4.11
N PHE A 120 -5.85 14.01 4.92
CA PHE A 120 -4.85 14.23 6.00
C PHE A 120 -5.46 14.27 7.41
N GLY A 121 -6.78 14.34 7.52
CA GLY A 121 -7.51 14.48 8.78
C GLY A 121 -7.81 15.93 9.15
N ALA A 122 -8.99 16.18 9.74
CA ALA A 122 -9.49 17.52 10.07
C ALA A 122 -8.64 18.31 11.09
N ASP A 123 -7.79 17.63 11.87
CA ASP A 123 -6.87 18.27 12.82
C ASP A 123 -5.64 18.90 12.13
N VAL A 124 -5.37 18.57 10.85
CA VAL A 124 -4.26 19.12 10.08
C VAL A 124 -4.68 20.47 9.49
N GLY A 125 -4.31 21.56 10.16
CA GLY A 125 -4.68 22.91 9.72
C GLY A 125 -4.05 23.33 8.38
N ILE A 126 -4.88 23.53 7.36
CA ILE A 126 -4.55 24.07 6.04
C ILE A 126 -4.27 25.58 6.08
N ILE A 127 -3.38 26.06 5.20
CA ILE A 127 -3.20 27.48 4.88
C ILE A 127 -3.25 27.61 3.36
N HIS A 128 -4.18 28.43 2.86
CA HIS A 128 -4.33 28.65 1.42
C HIS A 128 -3.27 29.62 0.89
N ALA A 129 -2.57 29.19 -0.15
CA ALA A 129 -1.62 29.97 -0.93
C ALA A 129 -1.44 29.29 -2.30
N SER A 130 -0.89 30.00 -3.28
CA SER A 130 -0.55 29.41 -4.57
C SER A 130 0.38 28.20 -4.39
N VAL A 131 0.32 27.26 -5.33
CA VAL A 131 1.23 26.11 -5.38
C VAL A 131 1.91 26.06 -6.74
N VAL A 132 3.19 25.68 -6.74
CA VAL A 132 4.00 25.49 -7.94
C VAL A 132 4.52 24.06 -7.92
N GLY A 133 4.29 23.32 -8.99
CA GLY A 133 4.75 21.94 -9.15
C GLY A 133 5.53 21.75 -10.45
N TYR A 134 5.70 20.49 -10.85
CA TYR A 134 6.43 20.13 -12.07
C TYR A 134 5.65 20.52 -13.33
N GLY A 135 5.89 21.74 -13.82
CA GLY A 135 5.30 22.25 -15.07
C GLY A 135 3.94 22.92 -14.93
N TYR A 136 3.48 23.21 -13.71
CA TYR A 136 2.21 23.87 -13.43
C TYR A 136 2.32 24.83 -12.24
N GLU A 137 1.44 25.81 -12.22
CA GLU A 137 1.20 26.74 -11.11
C GLU A 137 -0.31 26.88 -10.93
N PHE A 138 -0.80 26.76 -9.69
CA PHE A 138 -2.19 27.04 -9.34
C PHE A 138 -2.21 28.30 -8.47
N THR A 139 -2.84 29.37 -8.97
CA THR A 139 -2.82 30.69 -8.33
C THR A 139 -3.96 30.79 -7.33
N TYR A 140 -3.67 31.09 -6.06
CA TYR A 140 -4.69 31.34 -5.05
C TYR A 140 -5.08 32.82 -4.98
N ASN A 141 -6.38 33.09 -5.01
CA ASN A 141 -6.97 34.41 -4.80
C ASN A 141 -7.69 34.45 -3.44
N ALA A 142 -7.09 35.15 -2.48
CA ALA A 142 -7.64 35.33 -1.13
C ALA A 142 -8.87 36.26 -1.04
N GLY A 143 -9.14 37.07 -2.07
CA GLY A 143 -10.32 37.92 -2.12
C GLY A 143 -11.59 37.12 -2.41
N ASP A 144 -11.50 36.20 -3.37
CA ASP A 144 -12.62 35.37 -3.81
C ASP A 144 -12.63 33.97 -3.16
N ASN A 145 -11.56 33.59 -2.47
CA ASN A 145 -11.32 32.26 -1.90
C ASN A 145 -11.36 31.15 -2.97
N THR A 146 -10.61 31.35 -4.05
CA THR A 146 -10.55 30.41 -5.19
C THR A 146 -9.11 30.16 -5.64
N TYR A 147 -8.91 29.02 -6.29
CA TYR A 147 -7.72 28.71 -7.07
C TYR A 147 -8.04 28.82 -8.55
N THR A 148 -7.16 29.46 -9.31
CA THR A 148 -7.13 29.39 -10.77
C THR A 148 -6.18 28.28 -11.19
N VAL A 149 -6.71 27.25 -11.83
CA VAL A 149 -5.98 26.07 -12.32
C VAL A 149 -5.91 26.12 -13.84
N PRO A 150 -4.72 26.10 -14.47
CA PRO A 150 -4.59 26.09 -15.92
C PRO A 150 -5.33 24.91 -16.58
N LEU A 151 -5.90 25.13 -17.77
CA LEU A 151 -6.62 24.08 -18.51
C LEU A 151 -5.69 23.01 -19.14
N THR A 152 -4.38 23.17 -18.99
CA THR A 152 -3.41 22.11 -19.29
C THR A 152 -3.45 21.06 -18.19
N GLY A 153 -3.94 19.86 -18.51
CA GLY A 153 -3.96 18.75 -17.57
C GLY A 153 -2.56 18.44 -17.00
N VAL A 154 -2.52 18.09 -15.73
CA VAL A 154 -1.28 17.73 -15.03
C VAL A 154 -1.17 16.21 -14.94
N THR A 155 -0.03 15.66 -15.31
CA THR A 155 0.28 14.23 -15.19
C THR A 155 1.32 14.03 -14.08
N PRO A 156 1.14 13.08 -13.15
CA PRO A 156 2.16 12.81 -12.14
C PRO A 156 3.43 12.24 -12.81
N PRO A 157 4.64 12.66 -12.39
CA PRO A 157 5.91 12.17 -12.93
C PRO A 157 6.18 10.69 -12.61
N PHE A 158 5.55 10.16 -11.54
CA PHE A 158 5.67 8.78 -11.09
C PHE A 158 4.30 8.11 -11.04
N SER A 159 4.22 6.86 -11.48
CA SER A 159 3.11 5.95 -11.22
C SER A 159 3.36 5.13 -9.96
N VAL A 160 2.28 4.78 -9.26
CA VAL A 160 2.32 3.96 -8.03
C VAL A 160 2.47 2.48 -8.37
N ARG A 161 3.38 1.78 -7.69
CA ARG A 161 3.39 0.31 -7.64
C ARG A 161 3.44 -0.16 -6.18
N ILE A 162 2.43 -0.90 -5.75
CA ILE A 162 2.37 -1.46 -4.40
C ILE A 162 3.08 -2.82 -4.42
N GLU A 163 4.15 -2.98 -3.63
CA GLU A 163 4.90 -4.24 -3.51
C GLU A 163 4.33 -5.13 -2.39
N SER A 164 3.93 -4.52 -1.27
CA SER A 164 3.32 -5.21 -0.13
C SER A 164 2.49 -4.25 0.72
N VAL A 165 1.54 -4.83 1.48
CA VAL A 165 0.71 -4.12 2.46
C VAL A 165 0.66 -4.91 3.77
N GLU A 166 1.10 -4.29 4.86
CA GLU A 166 1.03 -4.85 6.22
C GLU A 166 -0.02 -4.10 7.04
N LYS A 167 -1.13 -4.77 7.38
CA LYS A 167 -2.21 -4.17 8.20
C LYS A 167 -2.04 -4.47 9.68
N THR A 168 -2.04 -3.45 10.51
CA THR A 168 -2.02 -3.56 11.99
C THR A 168 -2.91 -2.50 12.63
N GLY A 169 -3.96 -2.93 13.34
CA GLY A 169 -4.72 -2.05 14.24
C GLY A 169 -5.44 -0.86 13.59
N GLY A 170 -5.91 -1.00 12.35
CA GLY A 170 -6.53 0.10 11.58
C GLY A 170 -5.55 1.00 10.83
N LEU A 171 -4.25 0.68 10.88
CA LEU A 171 -3.22 1.23 10.00
C LEU A 171 -2.83 0.18 8.95
N ALA A 172 -2.44 0.66 7.77
CA ALA A 172 -1.78 -0.13 6.74
C ALA A 172 -0.42 0.53 6.43
N VAL A 173 0.65 -0.26 6.44
CA VAL A 173 1.98 0.15 5.98
C VAL A 173 2.19 -0.46 4.60
N LEU A 174 2.45 0.39 3.60
CA LEU A 174 2.60 0.01 2.21
C LEU A 174 4.04 0.20 1.77
N ARG A 175 4.65 -0.84 1.19
CA ARG A 175 5.92 -0.71 0.45
C ARG A 175 5.57 -0.25 -0.96
N VAL A 176 5.95 0.98 -1.29
CA VAL A 176 5.54 1.66 -2.53
C VAL A 176 6.75 1.93 -3.41
N GLY A 177 6.73 1.39 -4.62
CA GLY A 177 7.65 1.71 -5.71
C GLY A 177 7.16 2.93 -6.52
N TYR A 178 8.09 3.86 -6.77
CA TYR A 178 7.88 5.04 -7.60
C TYR A 178 8.34 4.72 -9.03
N VAL A 179 7.42 4.58 -9.97
CA VAL A 179 7.73 4.15 -11.35
C VAL A 179 7.70 5.35 -12.28
N GLY A 180 8.86 5.84 -12.73
CA GLY A 180 8.95 7.02 -13.62
C GLY A 180 8.21 6.83 -14.94
N THR A 181 7.33 7.77 -15.29
CA THR A 181 6.44 7.68 -16.46
C THR A 181 7.16 7.66 -17.82
N ASN A 182 8.45 8.00 -17.86
CA ASN A 182 9.28 7.98 -19.07
C ASN A 182 10.10 6.69 -19.26
N ASN A 183 10.08 5.79 -18.28
CA ASN A 183 10.95 4.60 -18.25
C ASN A 183 10.33 3.41 -19.00
N VAL A 184 10.17 3.55 -20.32
CA VAL A 184 9.71 2.48 -21.21
C VAL A 184 10.90 1.87 -21.94
N GLU A 185 11.42 0.76 -21.43
CA GLU A 185 12.43 -0.05 -22.13
C GLU A 185 11.74 -1.04 -23.08
N VAL A 186 12.14 -1.04 -24.36
CA VAL A 186 11.67 -2.00 -25.36
C VAL A 186 12.68 -3.13 -25.48
N LEU A 187 12.26 -4.34 -25.15
CA LEU A 187 13.08 -5.55 -25.22
C LEU A 187 13.36 -5.94 -26.69
N PRO A 188 14.41 -6.74 -26.96
CA PRO A 188 14.80 -7.12 -28.33
C PRO A 188 13.73 -7.89 -29.13
N ASP A 189 12.71 -8.43 -28.47
CA ASP A 189 11.56 -9.11 -29.08
C ASP A 189 10.37 -8.17 -29.38
N GLY A 190 10.49 -6.88 -29.06
CA GLY A 190 9.45 -5.86 -29.23
C GLY A 190 8.45 -5.78 -28.07
N THR A 191 8.63 -6.57 -27.00
CA THR A 191 7.85 -6.41 -25.77
C THR A 191 8.38 -5.25 -24.92
N LEU A 192 7.58 -4.76 -23.97
CA LEU A 192 8.03 -3.77 -22.99
C LEU A 192 8.61 -4.49 -21.78
N ALA A 193 9.79 -4.08 -21.32
CA ALA A 193 10.33 -4.57 -20.05
C ALA A 193 9.41 -4.10 -18.90
N PRO A 194 9.23 -4.91 -17.84
CA PRO A 194 8.51 -4.46 -16.65
C PRO A 194 9.29 -3.34 -15.98
N THR A 195 8.80 -2.11 -16.10
CA THR A 195 9.47 -0.92 -15.56
C THR A 195 9.72 -1.08 -14.07
N GLN A 196 11.00 -0.99 -13.70
CA GLN A 196 11.40 -1.05 -12.30
C GLN A 196 11.18 0.31 -11.63
N PRO A 197 10.84 0.34 -10.32
CA PRO A 197 10.75 1.58 -9.57
C PRO A 197 12.12 2.26 -9.46
N ASP A 198 12.14 3.57 -9.66
CA ASP A 198 13.34 4.41 -9.49
C ASP A 198 13.75 4.51 -8.02
N LYS A 199 12.77 4.38 -7.11
CA LYS A 199 12.95 4.37 -5.64
C LYS A 199 11.76 3.74 -4.92
N TYR A 200 11.91 3.55 -3.61
CA TYR A 200 10.90 2.99 -2.73
C TYR A 200 10.66 3.85 -1.48
N ALA A 201 9.42 3.88 -1.01
CA ALA A 201 9.04 4.41 0.30
C ALA A 201 8.15 3.42 1.07
N ASP A 202 8.20 3.48 2.40
CA ASP A 202 7.18 2.93 3.28
C ASP A 202 6.19 4.05 3.60
N ILE A 203 4.94 3.88 3.15
CA ILE A 203 3.86 4.84 3.36
C ILE A 203 2.89 4.25 4.36
N THR A 204 2.64 4.95 5.47
CA THR A 204 1.62 4.54 6.44
C THR A 204 0.35 5.32 6.17
N ILE A 205 -0.76 4.61 6.06
CA ILE A 205 -2.11 5.17 6.00
C ILE A 205 -2.98 4.62 7.14
N ARG A 206 -4.05 5.34 7.47
CA ARG A 206 -5.12 4.91 8.37
C ARG A 206 -6.36 4.62 7.55
N GLU A 207 -6.99 3.47 7.78
CA GLU A 207 -8.29 3.14 7.18
C GLU A 207 -9.39 3.92 7.92
N THR A 208 -10.29 4.56 7.18
CA THR A 208 -11.44 5.31 7.69
C THR A 208 -12.75 4.74 7.15
N GLU A 209 -13.90 5.24 7.60
CA GLU A 209 -15.21 4.80 7.08
C GLU A 209 -15.44 5.18 5.61
N THR A 210 -14.69 6.15 5.08
CA THR A 210 -14.90 6.77 3.76
C THR A 210 -13.69 6.68 2.83
N GLY A 211 -12.58 6.05 3.25
CA GLY A 211 -11.34 5.97 2.48
C GLY A 211 -10.12 5.83 3.40
N PHE A 212 -9.08 6.63 3.13
CA PHE A 212 -7.80 6.57 3.85
C PHE A 212 -7.32 7.96 4.28
N ASN A 213 -6.60 8.03 5.40
CA ASN A 213 -5.78 9.21 5.73
C ASN A 213 -4.29 8.87 5.64
N LEU A 214 -3.48 9.77 5.07
CA LEU A 214 -2.02 9.66 5.03
C LEU A 214 -1.43 10.01 6.41
N ILE A 215 -0.58 9.12 6.94
CA ILE A 215 0.03 9.27 8.28
C ILE A 215 1.52 9.54 8.20
N SER A 216 2.27 8.82 7.35
CA SER A 216 3.73 9.00 7.20
C SER A 216 4.20 8.62 5.79
N VAL A 217 5.31 9.23 5.35
CA VAL A 217 6.07 8.81 4.16
C VAL A 217 7.53 8.67 4.55
N MET A 218 8.08 7.46 4.49
CA MET A 218 9.46 7.17 4.89
C MET A 218 10.25 6.60 3.72
N THR A 219 11.34 7.24 3.31
CA THR A 219 12.22 6.68 2.27
C THR A 219 12.94 5.44 2.75
N VAL A 220 12.93 4.39 1.93
CA VAL A 220 13.67 3.15 2.21
C VAL A 220 15.03 3.22 1.52
N THR A 221 16.11 3.13 2.30
CA THR A 221 17.44 2.91 1.71
C THR A 221 17.54 1.48 1.20
N VAL A 222 17.89 1.32 -0.09
CA VAL A 222 18.12 0.00 -0.71
C VAL A 222 19.24 -0.73 0.04
N GLY A 223 18.87 -1.68 0.90
CA GLY A 223 19.80 -2.38 1.79
C GLY A 223 19.14 -3.18 2.92
N GLU A 224 17.95 -2.79 3.39
CA GLU A 224 17.23 -3.52 4.43
C GLU A 224 16.25 -4.57 3.88
N HIS A 225 16.78 -5.61 3.23
CA HIS A 225 16.17 -6.94 3.17
C HIS A 225 17.25 -8.01 2.96
N GLY A 226 17.40 -8.89 3.96
CA GLY A 226 18.29 -10.06 3.97
C GLY A 226 17.84 -11.07 5.01
#